data_AF-A0A2M7IE91-F1
#
_entry.id   AF-A0A2M7IE91-F1
#
_cell.length_a   1.000
_cell.length_b   1.000
_cell.length_c   1.000
_cell.angle_alpha   90.00
_cell.angle_beta   90.00
_cell.angle_gamma   90.00
#
_symmetry.space_group_name_H-M   'P 1'
#
loop_
_entity.id
_entity.type
_entity.pdbx_description
1 polymer ?
#
loop_
_entity_poly.entity_id
_entity_poly.type
_entity_poly.pdbx_seq_one_letter_code
_entity_poly.pdbx_strand_id
1 'polypeptide(L)' 'SVIITATLVLGLVALIRPIMIDNIAPFAVARLFLVVSAVFFLLFLRTEKKITKKEAVFLFLLFAAFVAAEIIFL' A
#
# COMPACT_ATOMS: atom_id res chain seq x y z
N SER A 1 -2.53 13.46 -11.69
CA SER A 1 -1.76 14.28 -10.74
C SER A 1 -0.80 13.53 -9.83
N VAL A 2 -1.05 12.27 -9.44
CA VAL A 2 -0.25 11.59 -8.39
C VAL A 2 1.25 11.43 -8.73
N ILE A 3 1.59 11.26 -10.00
CA ILE A 3 2.97 10.97 -10.44
C ILE A 3 3.91 12.15 -10.16
N ILE A 4 3.53 13.37 -10.56
CA ILE A 4 4.37 14.57 -10.39
C ILE A 4 4.58 14.87 -8.91
N THR A 5 3.53 14.77 -8.10
CA THR A 5 3.61 15.01 -6.66
C THR A 5 4.52 13.98 -5.99
N ALA A 6 4.38 12.70 -6.35
CA ALA A 6 5.22 11.64 -5.79
C ALA A 6 6.71 11.82 -6.15
N THR A 7 7.04 12.06 -7.43
CA THR A 7 8.44 12.21 -7.86
C THR A 7 9.08 13.50 -7.34
N LEU A 8 8.36 14.62 -7.36
CA LEU A 8 8.90 15.91 -6.94
C LEU A 8 9.10 15.95 -5.42
N VAL A 9 8.12 15.45 -4.65
CA VAL A 9 8.20 15.44 -3.18
C VAL A 9 9.27 14.44 -2.72
N LEU A 10 9.34 13.23 -3.29
CA LEU A 10 10.38 12.26 -2.92
C LEU A 10 11.79 12.76 -3.29
N GLY A 11 11.96 13.35 -4.48
CA GLY A 11 13.24 13.91 -4.91
C GLY A 11 13.69 15.09 -4.05
N LEU A 12 12.75 15.99 -3.70
CA LEU A 12 13.03 17.14 -2.85
C LEU A 12 13.37 16.72 -1.42
N VAL A 13 12.63 15.77 -0.84
CA VAL A 13 12.92 15.21 0.48
C VAL A 13 14.30 14.57 0.49
N ALA A 14 14.64 13.75 -0.51
CA ALA A 14 15.95 13.11 -0.60
C ALA A 14 17.13 14.10 -0.66
N LEU A 15 16.92 15.29 -1.25
CA LEU A 15 17.93 16.34 -1.35
C LEU A 15 18.09 17.15 -0.05
N ILE A 16 16.99 17.46 0.63
CA ILE A 16 16.99 18.27 1.87
C ILE A 16 17.36 17.43 3.08
N ARG A 17 16.84 16.21 3.18
CA ARG A 17 17.10 15.27 4.26
C ARG A 17 17.31 13.88 3.64
N PRO A 18 18.55 13.36 3.60
CA PRO A 18 18.79 12.04 3.04
C PRO A 18 17.89 11.02 3.73
N ILE A 19 17.16 10.25 2.92
CA ILE A 19 16.20 9.25 3.38
C ILE A 19 17.02 8.13 3.99
N MET A 20 17.25 8.19 5.30
CA MET A 20 17.88 7.12 6.06
C MET A 20 16.82 6.03 6.27
N ILE A 21 16.95 4.94 5.54
CA ILE A 21 16.13 3.74 5.71
C ILE A 21 16.82 2.89 6.77
N ASP A 22 16.57 3.21 8.04
CA ASP A 22 17.14 2.46 9.17
C ASP A 22 16.60 1.02 9.23
N ASN A 23 15.31 0.85 8.92
CA ASN A 23 14.64 -0.44 8.87
C ASN A 23 13.97 -0.68 7.51
N ILE A 24 14.49 -1.65 6.77
CA ILE A 24 13.96 -2.10 5.47
C ILE A 24 12.70 -2.99 5.68
N ALA A 25 12.52 -3.54 6.88
CA ALA A 25 11.44 -4.44 7.26
C ALA A 25 10.02 -3.87 6.97
N PRO A 26 9.65 -2.65 7.44
CA PRO A 26 8.33 -2.08 7.13
C PRO A 26 8.15 -1.82 5.62
N PHE A 27 9.22 -1.49 4.90
CA PHE A 27 9.16 -1.28 3.45
C PHE A 27 8.91 -2.58 2.67
N ALA A 28 9.51 -3.68 3.12
CA ALA A 28 9.30 -5.01 2.54
C ALA A 28 7.88 -5.52 2.80
N VAL A 29 7.37 -5.35 4.02
CA VAL A 29 5.98 -5.69 4.39
C VAL A 29 4.98 -4.87 3.56
N ALA A 30 5.20 -3.56 3.42
CA ALA A 30 4.36 -2.69 2.59
C ALA A 30 4.29 -3.13 1.14
N ARG A 31 5.42 -3.47 0.50
CA ARG A 31 5.41 -3.98 -0.88
C ARG A 31 4.68 -5.31 -1.01
N LEU A 32 4.93 -6.26 -0.11
CA LEU A 32 4.26 -7.57 -0.13
C LEU A 32 2.75 -7.41 -0.01
N PHE A 33 2.30 -6.59 0.95
CA PHE A 33 0.88 -6.38 1.20
C PHE A 33 0.19 -5.61 0.07
N LEU A 34 0.88 -4.66 -0.57
CA LEU A 34 0.38 -3.94 -1.74
C LEU A 34 0.18 -4.89 -2.91
N VAL A 35 1.16 -5.76 -3.20
CA VAL A 35 1.05 -6.76 -4.28
C VAL A 35 -0.11 -7.73 -4.01
N VAL A 36 -0.23 -8.25 -2.78
CA VAL A 36 -1.33 -9.12 -2.37
C VAL A 36 -2.67 -8.41 -2.53
N SER A 37 -2.78 -7.16 -2.06
CA SER A 37 -4.00 -6.36 -2.20
C SER A 37 -4.36 -6.10 -3.65
N ALA A 38 -3.38 -5.82 -4.50
CA ALA A 38 -3.58 -5.61 -5.93
C ALA A 38 -4.06 -6.89 -6.64
N VAL A 39 -3.52 -8.06 -6.28
CA VAL A 39 -3.96 -9.36 -6.82
C VAL A 39 -5.40 -9.66 -6.40
N PHE A 40 -5.73 -9.49 -5.12
CA PHE A 40 -7.11 -9.65 -4.64
C PHE A 40 -8.05 -8.66 -5.34
N PHE A 41 -7.66 -7.39 -5.43
CA PHE A 41 -8.42 -6.37 -6.13
C PHE A 41 -8.67 -6.75 -7.59
N LEU A 42 -7.66 -7.25 -8.31
CA LEU A 42 -7.77 -7.67 -9.70
C LEU A 42 -8.69 -8.90 -9.84
N LEU A 43 -8.59 -9.88 -8.93
CA LEU A 43 -9.48 -11.04 -8.92
C LEU A 43 -10.94 -10.65 -8.68
N PHE A 44 -11.21 -9.71 -7.75
CA PHE A 44 -12.55 -9.19 -7.51
C PHE A 44 -13.08 -8.39 -8.70
N LEU A 45 -12.22 -7.56 -9.33
CA LEU A 45 -12.56 -6.79 -10.53
C LEU A 45 -12.92 -7.69 -11.72
N ARG A 46 -12.32 -8.88 -11.79
CA ARG A 46 -12.60 -9.87 -12.85
C ARG A 46 -13.86 -10.69 -12.59
N THR A 47 -14.29 -10.81 -11.35
CA THR A 47 -15.38 -11.70 -10.95
C THR A 47 -16.74 -11.02 -11.07
N GLU A 48 -16.88 -9.72 -10.74
CA GLU A 48 -18.16 -9.03 -10.90
C GLU A 48 -17.95 -7.57 -11.35
N LYS A 49 -18.69 -7.13 -12.38
CA LYS A 49 -18.73 -5.74 -12.87
C LYS A 49 -19.23 -4.73 -11.80
N LYS A 50 -19.55 -5.19 -10.58
CA LYS A 50 -19.95 -4.39 -9.41
C LYS A 50 -19.28 -4.98 -8.17
N ILE A 51 -18.48 -4.17 -7.47
CA ILE A 51 -17.95 -4.53 -6.14
C ILE A 51 -19.15 -4.75 -5.22
N THR A 52 -19.39 -5.99 -4.81
CA THR A 52 -20.47 -6.32 -3.89
C THR A 52 -20.07 -5.88 -2.48
N LYS A 53 -21.02 -5.41 -1.64
CA LYS A 53 -20.73 -4.89 -0.28
C LYS A 53 -19.83 -5.81 0.58
N LYS A 54 -19.90 -7.12 0.36
CA LYS A 54 -19.09 -8.13 1.06
C LYS A 54 -17.61 -8.08 0.67
N GLU A 55 -17.30 -7.83 -0.61
CA GLU A 55 -15.93 -7.76 -1.13
C GLU A 55 -15.26 -6.44 -0.73
N ALA A 56 -16.03 -5.34 -0.73
CA ALA A 56 -15.57 -4.06 -0.20
C ALA A 56 -15.19 -4.16 1.28
N VAL A 57 -16.00 -4.85 2.10
CA VAL A 57 -15.67 -5.09 3.52
C VAL A 57 -14.42 -5.97 3.65
N PHE A 58 -14.27 -7.00 2.83
CA PHE A 58 -13.07 -7.85 2.83
C PHE A 58 -11.80 -7.06 2.50
N LEU A 59 -11.82 -6.22 1.46
CA LEU A 59 -10.71 -5.33 1.09
C LEU A 59 -10.42 -4.30 2.18
N PHE A 60 -11.43 -3.78 2.84
CA PHE A 60 -11.26 -2.85 3.97
C PHE A 60 -10.60 -3.54 5.17
N LEU A 61 -10.99 -4.78 5.46
CA LEU A 61 -10.39 -5.59 6.53
C LEU A 61 -8.93 -5.96 6.21
N LEU A 62 -8.64 -6.26 4.95
CA LEU A 62 -7.29 -6.46 4.44
C LEU A 62 -6.44 -5.19 4.67
N PHE A 63 -6.97 -4.01 4.36
CA PHE A 63 -6.31 -2.74 4.64
C PHE A 63 -6.08 -2.50 6.15
N ALA A 64 -7.06 -2.81 7.01
CA ALA A 64 -6.89 -2.70 8.45
C ALA A 64 -5.79 -3.63 8.99
N ALA A 65 -5.72 -4.87 8.47
CA ALA A 65 -4.65 -5.82 8.80
C ALA A 65 -3.27 -5.33 8.33
N PHE A 66 -3.20 -4.67 7.17
CA PHE A 66 -1.97 -4.02 6.70
C PHE A 66 -1.48 -2.97 7.69
N VAL A 67 -2.36 -2.06 8.09
CA VAL A 67 -2.01 -0.98 9.03
C VAL A 67 -1.57 -1.54 10.39
N ALA A 68 -2.24 -2.58 10.89
CA ALA A 68 -1.83 -3.25 12.12
C ALA A 68 -0.45 -3.91 12.01
N ALA A 69 -0.16 -4.58 10.89
CA ALA A 69 1.14 -5.17 10.63
C ALA A 69 2.25 -4.10 10.47
N GLU A 70 1.94 -2.98 9.82
CA GLU A 70 2.84 -1.84 9.70
C GLU A 70 3.20 -1.29 11.09
N ILE A 71 2.21 -1.06 11.95
CA ILE A 71 2.43 -0.57 13.33
C ILE A 71 3.28 -1.53 14.17
N ILE A 72 3.14 -2.85 13.97
CA ILE A 72 3.94 -3.86 14.70
C ILE A 72 5.38 -3.93 14.19
N PHE A 73 5.62 -3.68 12.90
CA PHE A 73 6.95 -3.75 12.27
C PHE A 73 7.67 -2.39 12.19
N LEU A 74 7.04 -1.30 12.65
CA LEU A 74 7.58 0.04 12.74
C LEU A 74 8.51 0.18 13.95
#